data_AF-A0A7C3MCR5-F1
#
_entry.id   AF-A0A7C3MCR5-F1
#
_cell.length_a   1.000
_cell.length_b   1.000
_cell.length_c   1.000
_cell.angle_alpha   90.00
_cell.angle_beta   90.00
_cell.angle_gamma   90.00
#
_symmetry.space_group_name_H-M   'P 1'
#
loop_
_entity.id
_entity.type
_entity.pdbx_description
1 polymer ?
#
loop_
_entity_poly.entity_id
_entity_poly.type
_entity_poly.pdbx_seq_one_letter_code
_entity_poly.pdbx_strand_id
1 'polypeptide(L)' 'MGNYIDDVDVLNRHLTGWLVEYNFNRPHQSLGYATPIEFLTEKLDEKLLPICPIGTDSCKIVNYVVKL' A
#
# COMPACT_ATOMS: atom_id res chain seq x y z
N MET A 1 -11.70 -21.69 -10.11
CA MET A 1 -10.75 -22.06 -9.05
C MET A 1 -10.57 -20.86 -8.13
N GLY A 2 -10.66 -21.04 -6.81
CA GLY A 2 -10.51 -19.96 -5.81
C GLY A 2 -9.14 -19.99 -5.13
N ASN A 3 -8.70 -18.85 -4.59
CA ASN A 3 -7.46 -18.70 -3.83
C ASN A 3 -7.67 -18.93 -2.32
N TYR A 4 -8.57 -19.84 -1.95
CA TYR A 4 -8.84 -20.11 -0.53
C TYR A 4 -7.71 -20.95 0.07
N ILE A 5 -7.12 -20.45 1.17
CA ILE A 5 -6.08 -21.10 1.95
C ILE A 5 -6.57 -21.05 3.40
N ASP A 6 -6.69 -22.21 4.05
CA ASP A 6 -7.18 -22.38 5.42
C ASP A 6 -6.07 -22.15 6.47
N ASP A 7 -4.83 -22.46 6.13
CA ASP A 7 -3.65 -22.17 6.95
C ASP A 7 -3.32 -20.66 6.93
N VAL A 8 -3.39 -20.03 8.10
CA VAL A 8 -3.18 -18.59 8.28
C VAL A 8 -1.73 -18.17 7.98
N ASP A 9 -0.73 -18.99 8.30
CA ASP A 9 0.69 -18.66 8.07
C ASP A 9 1.05 -18.76 6.59
N VAL A 10 0.45 -19.71 5.88
CA VAL A 10 0.54 -19.78 4.42
C VAL A 10 -0.20 -18.58 3.82
N LEU A 11 -1.44 -18.33 4.22
CA LEU A 11 -2.25 -17.21 3.72
C LEU A 11 -1.52 -15.88 3.87
N ASN A 12 -0.97 -15.60 5.05
CA ASN A 12 -0.26 -14.35 5.32
C ASN A 12 0.93 -14.15 4.39
N ARG A 13 1.75 -15.18 4.15
CA ARG A 13 2.89 -15.09 3.22
C ARG A 13 2.46 -14.77 1.80
N HIS A 14 1.42 -15.44 1.31
CA HIS A 14 0.87 -15.19 -0.01
C HIS A 14 0.25 -13.79 -0.11
N LEU A 15 -0.51 -13.38 0.91
CA LEU A 15 -1.15 -12.07 0.98
C LEU A 15 -0.11 -10.95 1.02
N THR A 16 0.96 -11.10 1.81
CA THR A 16 2.06 -10.13 1.83
C THR A 16 2.70 -9.95 0.45
N GLY A 17 3.01 -11.04 -0.24
CA GLY A 17 3.54 -10.97 -1.60
C GLY A 17 2.57 -10.27 -2.57
N TRP A 18 1.28 -10.57 -2.46
CA TRP A 18 0.25 -9.91 -3.26
C TRP A 18 0.13 -8.41 -2.96
N LEU A 19 0.19 -8.01 -1.68
CA LEU A 19 0.14 -6.60 -1.26
C LEU A 19 1.35 -5.82 -1.75
N VAL A 20 2.54 -6.41 -1.75
CA VAL A 20 3.74 -5.77 -2.32
C VAL A 20 3.53 -5.56 -3.83
N GLU A 21 3.15 -6.61 -4.55
CA GLU A 21 2.92 -6.52 -5.98
C GLU A 21 1.84 -5.48 -6.33
N TYR A 22 0.72 -5.48 -5.62
CA TYR A 22 -0.39 -4.56 -5.86
C TYR A 22 -0.01 -3.10 -5.57
N ASN A 23 0.65 -2.83 -4.45
CA ASN A 23 0.91 -1.46 -4.02
C ASN A 23 2.14 -0.82 -4.68
N PHE A 24 3.13 -1.62 -5.10
CA PHE A 24 4.42 -1.11 -5.58
C PHE A 24 4.70 -1.39 -7.06
N ASN A 25 4.08 -2.41 -7.65
CA ASN A 25 4.44 -2.83 -9.02
C ASN A 25 3.27 -2.73 -10.01
N ARG A 26 2.01 -2.79 -9.54
CA ARG A 26 0.85 -2.73 -10.44
C ARG A 26 0.40 -1.29 -10.71
N PRO A 27 0.55 -0.80 -11.95
CA PRO A 27 -0.05 0.47 -12.35
C PRO A 27 -1.57 0.33 -12.46
N HIS A 28 -2.29 1.36 -12.01
CA HIS A 28 -3.75 1.38 -12.03
C HIS A 28 -4.25 2.49 -12.94
N GLN A 29 -5.09 2.15 -13.92
CA GLN A 29 -5.65 3.12 -14.86
C GLN A 29 -6.43 4.25 -14.15
N SER A 30 -7.13 3.95 -13.07
CA SER A 30 -7.84 4.95 -12.25
C SER A 30 -6.92 5.95 -11.56
N LEU A 31 -5.63 5.61 -11.40
CA LEU A 31 -4.59 6.46 -10.84
C LEU A 31 -3.70 7.06 -11.94
N GLY A 32 -4.17 7.12 -13.18
CA GLY A 32 -3.37 7.61 -14.30
C GLY A 32 -2.20 6.69 -14.66
N TYR A 33 -2.34 5.39 -14.42
CA TYR A 33 -1.30 4.36 -14.55
C TYR A 33 -0.15 4.48 -13.55
N ALA A 34 -0.32 5.24 -12.45
CA ALA A 34 0.56 5.15 -11.29
C ALA A 34 0.23 3.91 -10.43
N THR A 35 1.21 3.45 -9.66
CA THR A 35 0.99 2.51 -8.55
C THR A 35 0.37 3.26 -7.36
N PRO A 36 -0.27 2.55 -6.43
CA PRO A 36 -0.84 3.17 -5.22
C PRO A 36 0.19 3.96 -4.40
N ILE A 37 1.42 3.47 -4.30
CA ILE A 37 2.49 4.14 -3.55
C ILE A 37 3.02 5.36 -4.29
N GLU A 38 3.19 5.30 -5.61
CA GLU A 38 3.57 6.48 -6.41
C GLU A 38 2.52 7.58 -6.27
N PHE A 39 1.24 7.24 -6.45
CA PHE A 39 0.15 8.19 -6.29
C PHE A 39 0.11 8.82 -4.89
N LEU A 40 0.26 8.02 -3.84
CA LEU A 40 0.31 8.54 -2.47
C LEU A 40 1.50 9.49 -2.27
N THR A 41 2.67 9.14 -2.82
CA THR A 41 3.90 9.93 -2.70
C THR A 41 3.75 11.28 -3.41
N GLU A 42 3.18 11.30 -4.61
CA GLU A 42 2.88 12.53 -5.35
C GLU A 42 1.84 13.41 -4.64
N LYS A 43 0.84 12.78 -4.02
CA LYS A 43 -0.27 13.48 -3.37
C LYS A 43 -0.02 13.83 -1.91
N LEU A 44 1.10 13.41 -1.35
CA LEU A 44 1.47 13.67 0.03
C LEU A 44 1.65 15.16 0.35
N ASP A 45 2.07 15.93 -0.66
CA ASP A 45 2.23 17.38 -0.59
C ASP A 45 0.89 18.12 -0.79
N GLU A 46 -0.12 17.42 -1.32
CA GLU A 46 -1.50 17.91 -1.33
C GLU A 46 -2.12 17.66 0.05
N LYS A 47 -2.99 18.56 0.52
CA LYS A 47 -3.72 18.42 1.79
C LYS A 47 -4.77 17.31 1.68
N LEU A 48 -4.33 16.08 1.47
CA LEU A 48 -5.17 14.90 1.56
C LEU A 48 -5.69 14.81 2.99
N LEU A 49 -6.96 14.47 3.13
CA LEU A 49 -7.47 14.03 4.42
C LEU A 49 -6.65 12.80 4.80
N PRO A 50 -6.06 12.77 6.00
CA PRO A 50 -5.27 11.64 6.42
C PRO A 50 -6.20 10.42 6.46
N ILE A 51 -6.06 9.50 5.50
CA ILE A 51 -6.24 8.09 5.81
C ILE A 51 -4.94 7.67 6.53
N CYS A 52 -4.67 8.34 7.65
CA CYS A 52 -3.77 7.83 8.65
C CYS A 52 -4.58 6.82 9.45
N PRO A 53 -4.03 5.66 9.81
CA PRO A 53 -4.65 4.86 10.85
C PRO A 53 -4.78 5.76 12.09
N ILE A 54 -6.02 5.92 12.55
CA ILE A 54 -6.38 6.61 13.80
C ILE A 54 -5.41 6.11 14.89
N GLY A 55 -4.56 6.99 15.41
CA GLY A 55 -3.76 6.72 16.61
C GLY A 55 -2.24 6.78 16.51
N THR A 56 -1.64 7.24 15.40
CA THR A 56 -0.21 7.61 15.42
C THR A 56 -0.06 9.12 15.40
N ASP A 57 0.17 9.71 16.57
CA ASP A 57 0.48 11.13 16.71
C ASP A 57 1.75 11.43 15.90
N SER A 58 1.62 12.30 14.90
CA SER A 58 2.63 12.68 13.90
C SER A 58 2.97 11.63 12.83
N CYS A 59 1.99 11.30 11.99
CA CYS A 59 2.27 10.67 10.70
C CYS A 59 3.10 11.64 9.81
N LYS A 60 4.42 11.57 9.92
CA LYS A 60 5.35 12.06 8.90
C LYS A 60 5.65 10.89 7.97
N ILE A 61 4.96 10.81 6.83
CA ILE A 61 5.12 9.73 5.83
C ILE A 61 6.53 9.72 5.18
N VAL A 62 7.40 10.66 5.58
CA VAL A 62 8.71 10.89 4.96
C VAL A 62 9.76 9.78 5.23
N ASN A 63 9.54 8.82 6.15
CA ASN A 63 10.62 7.89 6.55
C ASN A 63 10.37 6.38 6.38
N TYR A 64 9.17 5.93 5.99
CA TYR A 64 8.89 4.48 5.89
C TYR A 64 8.90 3.93 4.46
N VAL A 65 8.72 4.77 3.44
CA VAL A 65 8.52 4.32 2.05
C VAL A 65 9.84 4.04 1.31
N VAL A 66 10.98 4.55 1.81
CA VAL A 66 12.29 4.48 1.09
C VAL A 66 13.22 3.36 1.61
N LYS A 67 12.78 2.53 2.55
CA LYS A 67 13.58 1.39 3.05
C LYS A 67 12.78 0.09 3.10
N LEU A 68 12.45 -0.43 1.93
CA LEU A 68 12.23 -1.85 1.70
C LEU A 68 13.04 -2.28 0.48
#